data_AF-A0A7I8WEK0-F1
#
_entry.id   AF-A0A7I8WEK0-F1
#
_cell.length_a   1.000
_cell.length_b   1.000
_cell.length_c   1.000
_cell.angle_alpha   90.00
_cell.angle_beta   90.00
_cell.angle_gamma   90.00
#
_symmetry.space_group_name_H-M   'P 1'
#
loop_
_entity.id
_entity.type
_entity.pdbx_description
1 polymer ?
#
loop_
_entity_poly.entity_id
_entity_poly.type
_entity_poly.pdbx_seq_one_letter_code
_entity_poly.pdbx_strand_id
1 'polypeptide(L)'
;MNSNDLERVKLKEADAFLPLANPQAVDRDEEDASNILRVIAAKNFQPEIRVTVQLLSYENKVYLINLAPLYKKRNEIITKLAPK
;
A
#
# COMPACT_ATOMS: atom_id res chain seq x y z
N MET A 1 -10.69 -5.98 -2.38
CA MET A 1 -11.17 -4.57 -2.44
C MET A 1 -12.16 -4.47 -3.59
N ASN A 2 -13.27 -3.75 -3.39
CA ASN A 2 -14.27 -3.55 -4.42
C ASN A 2 -13.94 -2.27 -5.23
N SER A 3 -13.98 -2.35 -6.56
CA SER A 3 -13.75 -1.18 -7.43
C SER A 3 -14.77 -0.07 -7.20
N ASN A 4 -16.00 -0.42 -6.83
CA ASN A 4 -17.05 0.56 -6.53
C ASN A 4 -16.71 1.42 -5.30
N ASP A 5 -16.03 0.83 -4.31
CA ASP A 5 -15.58 1.59 -3.13
C ASP A 5 -14.45 2.55 -3.49
N LEU A 6 -13.55 2.15 -4.40
CA LEU A 6 -12.45 2.99 -4.89
C LEU A 6 -12.97 4.20 -5.69
N GLU A 7 -14.04 4.00 -6.46
CA GLU A 7 -14.72 5.09 -7.18
C GLU A 7 -15.45 6.03 -6.22
N ARG A 8 -16.15 5.49 -5.22
CA ARG A 8 -16.84 6.29 -4.18
C ARG A 8 -15.89 7.19 -3.39
N VAL A 9 -14.68 6.72 -3.09
CA VAL A 9 -13.66 7.54 -2.41
C VAL A 9 -12.88 8.44 -3.38
N LYS A 10 -13.28 8.47 -4.65
CA LYS A 10 -12.66 9.27 -5.72
C LYS A 10 -11.16 9.05 -5.85
N LEU A 11 -10.71 7.79 -5.80
CA LEU A 11 -9.29 7.46 -5.82
C LEU A 11 -8.55 8.02 -7.06
N LYS A 12 -9.25 8.19 -8.20
CA LYS A 12 -8.68 8.78 -9.42
C LYS A 12 -8.32 10.27 -9.26
N GLU A 13 -9.06 11.00 -8.43
CA GLU A 13 -8.86 12.42 -8.13
C GLU A 13 -7.97 12.63 -6.88
N ALA A 14 -7.69 11.56 -6.14
CA ALA A 14 -6.94 11.64 -4.89
C ALA A 14 -5.44 11.85 -5.13
N ASP A 15 -4.84 12.73 -4.32
CA ASP A 15 -3.41 13.05 -4.37
C ASP A 15 -2.49 11.92 -3.87
N ALA A 16 -2.99 11.14 -2.90
CA ALA A 16 -2.25 10.07 -2.26
C ALA A 16 -3.15 9.01 -1.61
N PHE A 17 -2.65 7.79 -1.49
CA PHE A 17 -3.25 6.67 -0.79
C PHE A 17 -2.33 6.18 0.33
N LEU A 18 -2.85 6.11 1.56
CA LEU A 18 -2.07 5.80 2.77
C LEU A 18 -2.72 4.64 3.54
N PRO A 19 -2.46 3.37 3.19
CA PRO A 19 -2.83 2.24 4.03
C PRO A 19 -2.02 2.28 5.33
N LEU A 20 -2.75 2.40 6.44
CA LEU A 20 -2.21 2.35 7.79
C LEU A 20 -2.24 0.91 8.30
N ALA A 21 -1.14 0.46 8.88
CA ALA A 21 -1.07 -0.84 9.54
C ALA A 21 -1.50 -0.71 11.00
N ASN A 22 -2.20 -1.73 11.51
CA ASN A 22 -2.49 -1.84 12.92
C ASN A 22 -1.25 -2.30 13.71
N PRO A 23 -0.64 -1.48 14.59
CA PRO A 23 0.55 -1.89 15.34
C PRO A 23 0.31 -3.05 16.31
N GLN A 24 -0.94 -3.23 16.75
CA GLN A 24 -1.37 -4.29 17.68
C GLN A 24 -1.94 -5.51 16.95
N ALA A 25 -1.65 -5.67 15.65
CA ALA A 25 -2.07 -6.85 14.90
C ALA A 25 -1.51 -8.14 15.54
N VAL A 26 -2.38 -9.16 15.64
CA VAL A 26 -2.03 -10.48 16.19
C VAL A 26 -1.00 -11.17 15.30
N ASP A 27 -1.21 -11.09 13.99
CA ASP A 27 -0.26 -11.54 12.97
C ASP A 27 0.22 -10.34 12.16
N ARG A 28 1.52 -10.04 12.29
CA ARG A 28 2.16 -8.90 11.63
C ARG A 28 2.34 -9.14 10.13
N ASP A 29 2.54 -10.40 9.73
CA ASP A 29 2.76 -10.77 8.34
C ASP A 29 1.45 -10.78 7.56
N GLU A 30 0.37 -11.23 8.17
CA GLU A 30 -0.98 -11.15 7.58
C GLU A 30 -1.40 -9.68 7.36
N GLU A 31 -1.15 -8.81 8.36
CA GLU A 31 -1.46 -7.38 8.26
C GLU A 31 -0.62 -6.69 7.16
N ASP A 32 0.67 -6.99 7.08
CA ASP A 32 1.54 -6.48 6.00
C ASP A 32 1.09 -6.98 4.63
N ALA A 33 0.75 -8.27 4.48
CA ALA A 33 0.23 -8.83 3.24
C ALA A 33 -1.08 -8.16 2.81
N SER A 34 -1.98 -7.91 3.77
CA SER A 34 -3.24 -7.19 3.54
C SER A 34 -2.98 -5.76 3.05
N ASN A 35 -2.03 -5.05 3.67
CA ASN A 35 -1.64 -3.70 3.25
C ASN A 35 -1.00 -3.68 1.86
N ILE A 36 -0.13 -4.65 1.54
CA ILE A 36 0.46 -4.81 0.20
C ILE A 36 -0.62 -5.06 -0.86
N LEU A 37 -1.59 -5.94 -0.58
CA LEU A 37 -2.71 -6.21 -1.48
C LEU A 37 -3.58 -4.96 -1.71
N ARG A 38 -3.76 -4.13 -0.67
CA ARG A 38 -4.47 -2.84 -0.80
C ARG A 38 -3.73 -1.88 -1.73
N VAL A 39 -2.39 -1.82 -1.63
CA VAL A 39 -1.56 -1.01 -2.55
C VAL A 39 -1.69 -1.49 -3.98
N ILE A 40 -1.64 -2.81 -4.23
CA ILE A 40 -1.78 -3.38 -5.57
C ILE A 40 -3.14 -3.03 -6.17
N ALA A 41 -4.22 -3.19 -5.40
CA ALA A 41 -5.56 -2.85 -5.86
C ALA A 41 -5.71 -1.36 -6.19
N ALA A 42 -5.18 -0.47 -5.36
CA ALA A 42 -5.18 0.97 -5.59
C ALA A 42 -4.38 1.33 -6.87
N LYS A 43 -3.18 0.77 -7.03
CA LYS A 43 -2.33 0.98 -8.21
C LYS A 43 -2.94 0.42 -9.50
N ASN A 44 -3.66 -0.70 -9.42
CA ASN A 44 -4.38 -1.24 -10.57
C ASN A 44 -5.55 -0.35 -11.01
N PHE A 45 -6.14 0.43 -10.07
CA PHE A 45 -7.24 1.35 -10.38
C PHE A 45 -6.77 2.74 -10.83
N GLN A 46 -5.72 3.27 -10.19
CA GLN A 46 -5.06 4.53 -10.55
C GLN A 46 -3.53 4.35 -10.47
N PRO A 47 -2.85 4.05 -11.58
CA PRO A 47 -1.41 3.75 -11.57
C PRO A 47 -0.52 4.90 -11.09
N GLU A 48 -0.93 6.16 -11.31
CA GLU A 48 -0.11 7.35 -11.00
C GLU A 48 -0.31 7.89 -9.56
N ILE A 49 -1.19 7.28 -8.75
CA ILE A 49 -1.41 7.74 -7.38
C ILE A 49 -0.16 7.55 -6.52
N ARG A 50 0.16 8.53 -5.68
CA ARG A 50 1.23 8.39 -4.68
C ARG A 50 0.75 7.49 -3.55
N VAL A 51 1.51 6.46 -3.22
CA VAL A 51 1.19 5.52 -2.15
C VAL A 51 2.24 5.62 -1.05
N THR A 52 1.79 5.68 0.20
CA THR A 52 2.67 5.50 1.36
C THR A 52 2.12 4.34 2.16
N VAL A 53 2.93 3.32 2.43
CA VAL A 53 2.51 2.11 3.13
C VAL A 53 3.26 2.01 4.44
N GLN A 54 2.52 1.74 5.50
CA GLN A 54 3.08 1.41 6.79
C GLN A 54 3.22 -0.11 6.88
N LEU A 55 4.43 -0.59 7.18
CA LEU A 55 4.70 -2.01 7.41
C LEU A 55 5.05 -2.24 8.89
N LEU A 56 4.72 -3.43 9.37
CA LEU A 56 5.07 -3.94 10.68
C LEU A 56 6.40 -4.70 10.65
N SER A 57 6.71 -5.41 9.57
CA SER A 57 7.98 -6.13 9.37
C SER A 57 8.80 -5.51 8.23
N TYR A 58 10.11 -5.34 8.46
CA TYR A 58 11.02 -4.83 7.43
C TYR A 58 11.26 -5.85 6.32
N GLU A 59 11.19 -7.15 6.63
CA GLU A 59 11.42 -8.23 5.67
C GLU A 59 10.38 -8.22 4.54
N ASN A 60 9.14 -7.85 4.88
CA ASN A 60 8.04 -7.75 3.92
C ASN A 60 8.18 -6.59 2.92
N LYS A 61 9.15 -5.69 3.13
CA LYS A 61 9.48 -4.63 2.16
C LYS A 61 9.95 -5.19 0.82
N VAL A 62 10.52 -6.39 0.79
CA VAL A 62 11.00 -7.04 -0.45
C VAL A 62 9.86 -7.24 -1.45
N TYR A 63 8.65 -7.56 -0.98
CA TYR A 63 7.47 -7.70 -1.86
C TYR A 63 7.13 -6.40 -2.59
N LEU A 64 7.23 -5.26 -1.92
CA LEU A 64 7.01 -3.95 -2.56
C LEU A 64 8.13 -3.57 -3.52
N ILE A 65 9.38 -3.92 -3.21
CA ILE A 65 10.53 -3.70 -4.09
C ILE A 65 10.37 -4.50 -5.39
N ASN A 66 9.88 -5.73 -5.31
CA ASN A 66 9.62 -6.58 -6.48
C ASN A 66 8.49 -6.04 -7.37
N LEU A 67 7.55 -5.28 -6.79
CA LEU A 67 6.47 -4.63 -7.52
C LEU A 67 6.87 -3.26 -8.09
N ALA A 68 7.93 -2.62 -7.57
CA ALA A 68 8.38 -1.30 -7.99
C ALA A 68 8.64 -1.14 -9.51
N PRO A 69 9.17 -2.14 -10.24
CA PRO A 69 9.33 -2.06 -11.70
C PRO A 69 8.00 -1.89 -12.45
N LEU A 70 6.90 -2.42 -11.92
CA LEU A 70 5.56 -2.34 -12.55
C LEU A 70 4.95 -0.94 -12.42
N TYR A 71 5.31 -0.20 -11.38
CA TYR A 71 4.73 1.12 -11.06
C TYR A 71 5.66 2.30 -11.37
N LYS A 72 6.74 2.04 -12.13
CA LYS A 72 7.66 2.96 -12.85
C LYS A 72 8.29 4.16 -12.12
N LYS A 73 7.83 4.58 -10.93
CA LYS A 73 8.46 5.65 -10.13
C LYS A 73 8.73 5.19 -8.69
N ARG A 74 10.02 5.04 -8.35
CA ARG A 74 10.53 4.69 -7.01
C ARG A 74 10.05 5.62 -5.88
N ASN A 75 9.58 6.83 -6.20
CA ASN A 75 9.13 7.82 -5.22
C ASN A 75 7.62 7.74 -4.91
N GLU A 76 6.88 6.84 -5.57
CA GLU A 76 5.44 6.70 -5.37
C GLU A 76 5.07 5.63 -4.35
N ILE A 77 6.02 4.87 -3.81
CA ILE A 77 5.77 3.91 -2.74
C ILE A 77 6.75 4.18 -1.61
N ILE A 78 6.29 4.93 -0.61
CA ILE A 78 7.09 5.22 0.60
C ILE A 78 6.75 4.18 1.66
N THR A 79 7.77 3.48 2.18
CA THR A 79 7.59 2.53 3.28
C THR A 79 7.95 3.17 4.62
N LYS A 80 7.06 3.09 5.61
CA LYS A 80 7.36 3.45 7.01
C LYS A 80 7.19 2.23 7.91
N LEU A 81 8.11 2.03 8.85
CA LEU A 81 7.93 1.03 9.90
C LEU A 81 7.02 1.59 10.98
N ALA A 82 6.02 0.82 11.41
CA ALA A 82 5.23 1.18 12.58
C ALA A 82 6.12 1.16 13.85
N PRO A 83 5.93 2.10 14.79
CA PRO A 83 6.56 2.01 16.10
C PRO A 83 6.14 0.71 16.78
N LYS A 84 7.07 0.11 17.53
CA LYS A 84 6.81 -1.05 18.37
C LYS A 84 5.84 -0.70 19.50
#